data_AF-A0A1R1LYG2-F1
#
_entry.id   AF-A0A1R1LYG2-F1
#
_cell.length_a   1.000
_cell.length_b   1.000
_cell.length_c   1.000
_cell.angle_alpha   90.00
_cell.angle_beta   90.00
_cell.angle_gamma   90.00
#
_symmetry.space_group_name_H-M   'P 1'
#
loop_
_entity.id
_entity.type
_entity.pdbx_description
1 polymer ?
#
loop_
_entity_poly.entity_id
_entity_poly.type
_entity_poly.pdbx_seq_one_letter_code
_entity_poly.pdbx_strand_id
1 'polypeptide(L)'
;MSTYAWTIDTDHLAAEGIDPMTGDATGTTGPSTAPDNLLDALRAGAGHHFTLYDDDAIPYYSGRAIYAPDQEGTEDFRVGPLRDYGAPNAGCTLISWTGHPEWDSEY
;
A
#
# COMPACT_ATOMS: atom_id res chain seq x y z
N MET A 1 11.97 -13.50 4.23
CA MET A 1 10.55 -13.32 4.62
C MET A 1 10.40 -11.91 5.09
N SER A 2 9.38 -11.20 4.59
CA SER A 2 9.10 -9.84 5.02
C SER A 2 8.38 -9.86 6.37
N THR A 3 8.50 -8.77 7.11
CA THR A 3 7.83 -8.59 8.40
C THR A 3 6.47 -7.89 8.29
N TYR A 4 6.03 -7.60 7.08
CA TYR A 4 4.76 -6.96 6.78
C TYR A 4 4.12 -7.57 5.54
N ALA A 5 2.85 -7.26 5.35
CA ALA A 5 2.09 -7.50 4.15
C ALA A 5 1.19 -6.29 3.86
N TRP A 6 0.88 -6.05 2.60
CA TRP A 6 -0.09 -5.06 2.16
C TRP A 6 -0.98 -5.60 1.05
N THR A 7 -2.14 -4.99 0.89
CA THR A 7 -3.08 -5.23 -0.20
C THR A 7 -3.59 -3.90 -0.74
N ILE A 8 -3.74 -3.76 -2.05
CA ILE A 8 -4.50 -2.67 -2.67
C ILE A 8 -5.98 -3.03 -2.60
N ASP A 9 -6.79 -2.12 -2.06
CA ASP A 9 -8.24 -2.27 -1.97
C ASP A 9 -8.94 -1.49 -3.09
N THR A 10 -8.41 -0.32 -3.44
CA THR A 10 -8.98 0.54 -4.49
C THR A 10 -7.88 1.05 -5.42
N ASP A 11 -8.10 0.87 -6.71
CA ASP A 11 -7.43 1.55 -7.80
C ASP A 11 -8.24 2.78 -8.25
N HIS A 12 -7.76 3.98 -7.91
CA HIS A 12 -8.45 5.22 -8.25
C HIS A 12 -8.26 5.59 -9.73
N LEU A 13 -7.16 5.16 -10.36
CA LEU A 13 -6.89 5.40 -11.79
C LEU A 13 -7.82 4.59 -12.69
N ALA A 14 -8.05 3.33 -12.33
CA ALA A 14 -9.02 2.47 -13.02
C ALA A 14 -10.45 2.98 -12.84
N ALA A 15 -10.81 3.43 -11.62
CA ALA A 15 -12.13 3.96 -11.31
C ALA A 15 -12.47 5.24 -12.11
N GLU A 16 -11.48 6.11 -12.34
CA GLU A 16 -11.63 7.32 -13.16
C GLU A 16 -11.50 7.06 -14.67
N GLY A 17 -11.19 5.83 -15.07
CA GLY A 17 -11.00 5.46 -16.48
C GLY A 17 -9.76 6.11 -17.12
N ILE A 18 -8.81 6.54 -16.30
CA ILE A 18 -7.61 7.27 -16.71
C ILE A 18 -6.52 6.31 -17.21
N ASP A 19 -6.47 5.08 -16.69
CA ASP A 19 -5.50 4.07 -17.14
C ASP A 19 -6.16 2.78 -17.67
N PRO A 20 -6.42 2.68 -18.99
CA PRO A 20 -6.89 1.44 -19.60
C PRO A 20 -5.78 0.42 -19.87
N MET A 21 -4.51 0.74 -19.61
CA MET A 21 -3.35 -0.05 -20.02
C MET A 21 -2.76 -0.92 -18.90
N THR A 22 -2.87 -0.52 -17.64
CA THR A 22 -2.34 -1.29 -16.49
C THR A 22 -3.36 -2.23 -15.86
N GLY A 23 -4.66 -2.01 -16.08
CA GLY A 23 -5.73 -2.83 -15.51
C GLY A 23 -5.97 -2.56 -14.02
N ASP A 24 -7.09 -3.05 -13.49
CA ASP A 24 -7.47 -2.83 -12.08
C ASP A 24 -6.49 -3.52 -11.12
N ALA A 25 -5.78 -2.72 -10.32
CA ALA A 25 -4.82 -3.19 -9.33
C ALA A 25 -5.46 -3.73 -8.04
N THR A 26 -6.78 -3.64 -7.87
CA THR A 26 -7.47 -4.13 -6.65
C THR A 26 -7.20 -5.62 -6.40
N GLY A 27 -6.83 -5.93 -5.16
CA GLY A 27 -6.44 -7.27 -4.72
C GLY A 27 -4.96 -7.60 -4.94
N THR A 28 -4.18 -6.69 -5.53
CA THR A 28 -2.72 -6.83 -5.57
C THR A 28 -2.16 -6.81 -4.17
N THR A 29 -1.34 -7.80 -3.84
CA THR A 29 -0.70 -7.94 -2.53
C THR A 29 0.81 -7.92 -2.65
N GLY A 30 1.48 -7.43 -1.61
CA GLY A 30 2.92 -7.55 -1.51
C GLY A 30 3.42 -7.45 -0.06
N PRO A 31 4.75 -7.53 0.12
CA PRO A 31 5.73 -7.98 -0.87
C PRO A 31 5.52 -9.47 -1.22
N SER A 32 6.13 -9.96 -2.31
CA SER A 32 5.99 -11.38 -2.72
C SER A 32 6.48 -12.39 -1.67
N THR A 33 7.26 -11.94 -0.70
CA THR A 33 7.75 -12.70 0.45
C THR A 33 6.96 -12.45 1.74
N ALA A 34 5.77 -11.85 1.64
CA ALA A 34 4.85 -11.65 2.75
C ALA A 34 4.44 -13.00 3.39
N PRO A 35 4.45 -13.11 4.73
CA PRO A 35 3.97 -14.30 5.42
C PRO A 35 2.48 -14.56 5.18
N ASP A 36 2.10 -15.82 4.94
CA ASP A 36 0.71 -16.22 4.67
C ASP A 36 -0.27 -15.78 5.78
N ASN A 37 0.17 -15.84 7.04
CA ASN A 37 -0.67 -15.43 8.18
C ASN A 37 -1.01 -13.94 8.17
N LEU A 38 -0.14 -13.08 7.61
CA LEU A 38 -0.41 -11.65 7.47
C LEU A 38 -1.34 -11.38 6.29
N LEU A 39 -1.16 -12.10 5.17
CA LEU A 39 -2.06 -12.05 4.02
C LEU A 39 -3.47 -12.50 4.38
N ASP A 40 -3.62 -13.56 5.18
CA ASP A 40 -4.91 -14.03 5.66
C ASP A 40 -5.59 -13.02 6.60
N ALA A 41 -4.81 -12.33 7.45
CA ALA A 41 -5.32 -11.27 8.29
C ALA A 41 -5.84 -10.07 7.46
N LEU A 42 -5.12 -9.67 6.40
CA LEU A 42 -5.58 -8.63 5.46
C LEU A 42 -6.89 -9.03 4.78
N ARG A 43 -7.00 -10.28 4.30
CA ARG A 43 -8.23 -10.83 3.71
C ARG A 43 -9.39 -10.83 4.70
N ALA A 44 -9.11 -11.03 5.99
CA ALA A 44 -10.10 -11.00 7.06
C ALA A 44 -10.54 -9.58 7.47
N GLY A 45 -9.94 -8.52 6.92
CA GLY A 45 -10.31 -7.14 7.23
C GLY A 45 -9.32 -6.38 8.10
N ALA A 46 -8.23 -7.01 8.56
CA ALA A 46 -7.26 -6.36 9.44
C ALA A 46 -6.32 -5.41 8.66
N GLY A 47 -5.56 -4.61 9.41
CA GLY A 47 -4.51 -3.73 8.89
C GLY A 47 -4.83 -2.25 9.01
N HIS A 48 -3.79 -1.43 8.86
CA HIS A 48 -3.86 0.02 8.81
C HIS A 48 -4.08 0.50 7.39
N HIS A 49 -4.93 1.50 7.22
CA HIS A 49 -5.27 2.02 5.90
C HIS A 49 -4.21 3.01 5.43
N PHE A 50 -3.78 2.86 4.19
CA PHE A 50 -2.87 3.78 3.52
C PHE A 50 -3.46 4.29 2.20
N THR A 51 -2.97 5.44 1.76
CA THR A 51 -3.21 5.99 0.42
C THR A 51 -1.88 6.38 -0.21
N LEU A 52 -1.70 6.01 -1.48
CA LEU A 52 -0.55 6.35 -2.31
C LEU A 52 -0.92 7.49 -3.26
N TYR A 53 -0.03 8.47 -3.38
CA TYR A 53 -0.24 9.67 -4.18
C TYR A 53 0.92 9.90 -5.16
N ASP A 54 0.64 10.58 -6.26
CA ASP A 54 1.68 11.18 -7.13
C ASP A 54 2.25 12.49 -6.55
N ASP A 55 3.14 13.12 -7.30
CA ASP A 55 3.80 14.39 -6.95
C ASP A 55 2.87 15.61 -6.95
N ASP A 56 1.69 15.50 -7.58
CA ASP A 56 0.61 16.49 -7.53
C ASP A 56 -0.40 16.22 -6.39
N ALA A 57 -0.11 15.25 -5.51
CA ALA A 57 -0.96 14.80 -4.40
C ALA A 57 -2.31 14.21 -4.85
N ILE A 58 -2.37 13.62 -6.04
CA ILE A 58 -3.53 12.89 -6.56
C ILE A 58 -3.47 11.45 -6.04
N PRO A 59 -4.52 10.93 -5.38
CA PRO A 59 -4.54 9.56 -4.88
C PRO A 59 -4.64 8.57 -6.05
N TYR A 60 -3.68 7.66 -6.14
CA TYR A 60 -3.67 6.62 -7.19
C TYR A 60 -4.18 5.29 -6.66
N TYR A 61 -3.75 4.92 -5.45
CA TYR A 61 -4.15 3.65 -4.81
C TYR A 61 -4.46 3.87 -3.35
N SER A 62 -5.42 3.11 -2.82
CA SER A 62 -5.59 2.97 -1.38
C SER A 62 -5.70 1.51 -1.00
N GLY A 63 -5.23 1.18 0.21
CA GLY A 63 -5.14 -0.20 0.64
C GLY A 63 -4.94 -0.34 2.13
N ARG A 64 -4.62 -1.57 2.55
CA ARG A 64 -4.32 -1.91 3.94
C ARG A 64 -3.00 -2.62 4.05
N ALA A 65 -2.27 -2.31 5.12
CA ALA A 65 -1.03 -3.02 5.46
C ALA A 65 -1.05 -3.47 6.92
N ILE A 66 -0.41 -4.61 7.17
CA ILE A 66 -0.27 -5.18 8.50
C ILE A 66 1.18 -5.60 8.72
N TYR A 67 1.67 -5.40 9.93
CA TYR A 67 3.02 -5.76 10.35
C TYR A 67 2.98 -6.95 11.32
N ALA A 68 4.12 -7.61 11.48
CA ALA A 68 4.39 -8.48 12.62
C ALA A 68 4.40 -7.65 13.91
N PRO A 69 3.89 -8.17 15.05
CA PRO A 69 3.60 -7.37 16.25
C PRO A 69 4.73 -6.47 16.80
N ASP A 70 5.98 -6.79 16.51
CA ASP A 70 7.19 -6.07 16.94
C ASP A 70 7.72 -5.07 15.90
N GLN A 71 7.02 -4.86 14.79
CA GLN A 71 7.47 -4.12 13.61
C GLN A 71 6.56 -2.94 13.26
N GLU A 72 5.62 -2.60 14.15
CA GLU A 72 4.73 -1.44 14.03
C GLU A 72 5.53 -0.15 13.85
N GLY A 73 5.16 0.65 12.85
CA GLY A 73 5.78 1.95 12.61
C GLY A 73 7.27 1.88 12.26
N THR A 74 7.80 0.73 11.84
CA THR A 74 9.15 0.67 11.25
C THR A 74 9.19 1.40 9.91
N GLU A 75 10.34 1.93 9.51
CA GLU A 75 10.47 2.64 8.22
C GLU A 75 10.07 1.72 7.05
N ASP A 76 10.62 0.50 7.02
CA ASP A 76 10.33 -0.50 5.98
C ASP A 76 8.83 -0.79 5.83
N PHE A 77 8.08 -0.82 6.93
CA PHE A 77 6.62 -0.95 6.90
C PHE A 77 5.97 0.31 6.30
N ARG A 78 6.34 1.48 6.81
CA ARG A 78 5.74 2.78 6.45
C ARG A 78 5.88 3.12 4.98
N VAL A 79 6.99 2.74 4.37
CA VAL A 79 7.26 2.99 2.94
C VAL A 79 7.07 1.76 2.06
N GLY A 80 6.81 0.58 2.64
CA GLY A 80 6.72 -0.70 1.92
C GLY A 80 5.79 -0.65 0.69
N PRO A 81 4.49 -0.31 0.84
CA PRO A 81 3.57 -0.24 -0.30
C PRO A 81 4.00 0.77 -1.38
N LEU A 82 4.59 1.90 -0.97
CA LEU A 82 5.10 2.92 -1.87
C LEU A 82 6.32 2.41 -2.67
N ARG A 83 7.31 1.81 -1.99
CA ARG A 83 8.53 1.29 -2.63
C ARG A 83 8.29 0.03 -3.44
N ASP A 84 7.43 -0.86 -2.95
CA ASP A 84 7.16 -2.15 -3.57
C ASP A 84 6.30 -2.03 -4.82
N TYR A 85 5.37 -1.07 -4.84
CA TYR A 85 4.36 -0.97 -5.90
C TYR A 85 4.13 0.47 -6.38
N GLY A 86 3.76 1.41 -5.50
CA GLY A 86 3.34 2.76 -5.93
C GLY A 86 4.34 3.45 -6.85
N ALA A 87 5.56 3.65 -6.37
CA ALA A 87 6.64 4.30 -7.11
C ALA A 87 7.04 3.55 -8.39
N PRO A 88 7.34 2.23 -8.37
CA PRO A 88 7.75 1.52 -9.58
C PRO A 88 6.62 1.26 -10.59
N ASN A 89 5.36 1.16 -10.15
CA ASN A 89 4.22 0.85 -11.01
C ASN A 89 3.61 2.09 -11.65
N ALA A 90 3.39 3.15 -10.86
CA ALA A 90 2.63 4.32 -11.29
C ALA A 90 3.29 5.67 -10.96
N GLY A 91 4.52 5.66 -10.44
CA GLY A 91 5.22 6.90 -10.12
C GLY A 91 4.72 7.61 -8.87
N CYS A 92 4.05 6.91 -7.95
CA CYS A 92 3.67 7.50 -6.66
C CYS A 92 4.92 7.98 -5.91
N THR A 93 4.81 9.13 -5.25
CA THR A 93 5.90 9.77 -4.50
C THR A 93 5.60 9.93 -3.02
N LEU A 94 4.33 9.73 -2.60
CA LEU A 94 3.88 9.93 -1.24
C LEU A 94 3.00 8.76 -0.78
N ILE A 95 3.13 8.39 0.49
CA ILE A 95 2.19 7.52 1.20
C ILE A 95 1.69 8.22 2.47
N SER A 96 0.37 8.18 2.69
CA SER A 96 -0.26 8.67 3.92
C SER A 96 -1.04 7.56 4.62
N TRP A 97 -1.05 7.60 5.95
CA TRP A 97 -1.65 6.58 6.80
C TRP A 97 -2.82 7.14 7.63
N THR A 98 -3.99 6.52 7.48
CA THR A 98 -5.20 6.96 8.20
C THR A 98 -5.05 6.72 9.69
N GLY A 99 -5.12 7.81 10.47
CA GLY A 99 -4.98 7.76 11.94
C GLY A 99 -3.53 7.77 12.43
N HIS A 100 -2.56 7.74 11.53
CA HIS A 100 -1.12 7.72 11.84
C HIS A 100 -0.33 8.69 10.95
N PRO A 101 -0.60 10.02 10.99
CA PRO A 101 0.10 10.99 10.15
C PRO A 101 1.61 11.03 10.40
N GLU A 102 2.09 10.56 11.56
CA GLU A 102 3.51 10.39 11.87
C GLU A 102 4.20 9.29 11.04
N TRP A 103 3.43 8.49 10.30
CA TRP A 103 3.93 7.47 9.38
C TRP A 103 4.00 7.94 7.92
N ASP A 104 3.41 9.09 7.63
CA ASP A 104 3.41 9.67 6.29
C ASP A 104 4.86 9.84 5.80
N SER A 105 5.10 9.42 4.57
CA SER A 105 6.46 9.33 4.03
C SER A 105 6.47 9.67 2.55
N GLU A 106 7.54 10.35 2.13
CA GLU A 106 7.82 10.71 0.73
C GLU A 106 9.00 9.88 0.21
N TYR A 107 9.02 9.61 -1.10
CA TYR A 107 10.03 8.80 -1.79
C TYR A 107 11.29 9.59 -2.17
#